data_AF-A0A2P9GWB0-F1
#
_entry.id   AF-A0A2P9GWB0-F1
#
_cell.length_a   1.000
_cell.length_b   1.000
_cell.length_c   1.000
_cell.angle_alpha   90.00
_cell.angle_beta   90.00
_cell.angle_gamma   90.00
#
_symmetry.space_group_name_H-M   'P 1'
#
loop_
_entity.id
_entity.type
_entity.pdbx_description
1 polymer ?
#
loop_
_entity_poly.entity_id
_entity_poly.type
_entity_poly.pdbx_seq_one_letter_code
_entity_poly.pdbx_strand_id
1 'polypeptide(L)'
;MEKEKRLVCGLVSRLMDYPGEDIVDWAAGIDQTVKGIPNGPKERLLDFLSYLEKTPLVALQEEYTRTFDHNPSLCLNLTFHKWGDDKKRSFALVELIKTYRDAGYEVSGVELPDYLPMVLEFISVCPEDAIFPLYEEYGDHLVLMASRLRVMQSPYAKLFEVLDSAWRR
;
A
#
# COMPACT_ATOMS: atom_id res chain seq x y z
N MET A 1 8.14 -14.80 -6.98
CA MET A 1 6.81 -14.25 -6.64
C MET A 1 5.86 -14.45 -7.80
N GLU A 2 4.70 -15.04 -7.52
CA GLU A 2 3.63 -15.32 -8.48
C GLU A 2 3.11 -14.03 -9.13
N LYS A 3 2.76 -14.09 -10.42
CA LYS A 3 2.29 -12.94 -11.22
C LYS A 3 1.10 -12.22 -10.58
N GLU A 4 0.24 -12.97 -9.89
CA GLU A 4 -0.93 -12.45 -9.20
C GLU A 4 -0.58 -11.57 -8.00
N LYS A 5 0.41 -11.97 -7.20
CA LYS A 5 0.89 -11.18 -6.05
C LYS A 5 1.44 -9.82 -6.50
N ARG A 6 2.20 -9.80 -7.62
CA ARG A 6 2.67 -8.56 -8.25
C ARG A 6 1.51 -7.66 -8.68
N LEU A 7 0.51 -8.23 -9.33
CA LEU A 7 -0.67 -7.49 -9.78
C LEU A 7 -1.42 -6.87 -8.58
N VAL A 8 -1.61 -7.65 -7.52
CA VAL A 8 -2.24 -7.19 -6.28
C VAL A 8 -1.48 -6.02 -5.67
N CYS A 9 -0.14 -6.11 -5.54
CA CYS A 9 0.67 -5.02 -5.01
C CYS A 9 0.54 -3.75 -5.86
N GLY A 10 0.58 -3.86 -7.19
CA GLY A 10 0.43 -2.70 -8.08
C GLY A 10 -0.95 -2.05 -7.98
N LEU A 11 -2.02 -2.84 -7.89
CA LEU A 11 -3.38 -2.31 -7.71
C LEU A 11 -3.54 -1.63 -6.36
N VAL A 12 -3.10 -2.29 -5.28
CA VAL A 12 -3.24 -1.74 -3.92
C VAL A 12 -2.36 -0.50 -3.75
N SER A 13 -1.15 -0.47 -4.32
CA SER A 13 -0.31 0.72 -4.38
C SER A 13 -1.12 1.93 -4.83
N ARG A 14 -1.75 1.82 -6.00
CA ARG A 14 -2.51 2.92 -6.59
C ARG A 14 -3.76 3.29 -5.81
N LEU A 15 -4.44 2.31 -5.23
CA LEU A 15 -5.65 2.51 -4.40
C LEU A 15 -5.35 3.09 -3.01
N MET A 16 -4.09 3.09 -2.59
CA MET A 16 -3.62 3.63 -1.30
C MET A 16 -2.98 5.03 -1.42
N ASP A 17 -2.83 5.56 -2.63
CA ASP A 17 -2.48 6.96 -2.83
C ASP A 17 -3.63 7.87 -2.34
N TYR A 18 -3.30 9.13 -2.04
CA TYR A 18 -4.29 10.13 -1.70
C TYR A 18 -5.35 10.26 -2.80
N PRO A 19 -6.67 10.15 -2.49
CA PRO A 19 -7.70 10.07 -3.51
C PRO A 19 -7.83 11.38 -4.29
N GLY A 20 -7.52 11.30 -5.59
CA GLY A 20 -7.75 12.33 -6.60
C GLY A 20 -8.74 11.88 -7.68
N GLU A 21 -9.17 12.80 -8.53
CA GLU A 21 -10.04 12.50 -9.68
C GLU A 21 -9.43 11.42 -10.58
N ASP A 22 -8.11 11.49 -10.78
CA ASP A 22 -7.33 10.53 -11.56
C ASP A 22 -7.39 9.09 -11.02
N ILE A 23 -7.42 8.92 -9.69
CA ILE A 23 -7.54 7.61 -9.06
C ILE A 23 -8.98 7.10 -9.17
N VAL A 24 -9.98 7.96 -8.97
CA VAL A 24 -11.40 7.57 -9.07
C VAL A 24 -11.73 7.15 -10.50
N ASP A 25 -11.30 7.94 -11.49
CA ASP A 25 -11.48 7.64 -12.91
C ASP A 25 -10.75 6.35 -13.32
N TRP A 26 -9.52 6.17 -12.85
CA TRP A 26 -8.77 4.94 -13.08
C TRP A 26 -9.47 3.73 -12.44
N ALA A 27 -9.95 3.86 -11.19
CA ALA A 27 -10.60 2.79 -10.44
C ALA A 27 -11.90 2.32 -11.12
N ALA A 28 -12.64 3.21 -11.78
CA ALA A 28 -13.83 2.86 -12.56
C ALA A 28 -13.51 1.96 -13.78
N GLY A 29 -12.25 1.94 -14.25
CA GLY A 29 -11.83 1.21 -15.44
C GLY A 29 -11.18 -0.15 -15.20
N ILE A 30 -10.90 -0.55 -13.95
CA ILE A 30 -10.05 -1.72 -13.66
C ILE A 30 -10.79 -3.05 -13.42
N ASP A 31 -12.10 -3.11 -13.65
CA ASP A 31 -12.91 -4.32 -13.47
C ASP A 31 -12.34 -5.56 -14.19
N GLN A 32 -11.84 -5.38 -15.42
CA GLN A 32 -11.22 -6.48 -16.16
C GLN A 32 -9.90 -6.95 -15.55
N THR A 33 -9.11 -6.01 -15.02
CA THR A 33 -7.85 -6.32 -14.34
C THR A 33 -8.10 -7.15 -13.07
N VAL A 34 -9.13 -6.79 -12.30
CA VAL A 34 -9.52 -7.49 -11.06
C VAL A 34 -10.06 -8.90 -11.34
N LYS A 35 -10.59 -9.19 -12.54
CA LYS A 35 -11.04 -10.55 -12.90
C LYS A 35 -9.92 -11.58 -12.94
N GLY A 36 -8.67 -11.16 -13.14
CA GLY A 36 -7.49 -12.03 -13.14
C GLY A 36 -6.99 -12.44 -11.76
N ILE A 37 -7.67 -12.03 -10.69
CA ILE A 37 -7.27 -12.27 -9.29
C ILE A 37 -8.12 -13.42 -8.70
N PRO A 38 -7.55 -14.32 -7.88
CA PRO A 38 -8.29 -15.38 -7.20
C PRO A 38 -9.46 -14.88 -6.33
N ASN A 39 -10.42 -15.79 -6.09
CA ASN A 39 -11.54 -15.55 -5.19
C ASN A 39 -11.02 -15.29 -3.76
N GLY A 40 -11.59 -14.30 -3.07
CA GLY A 40 -11.07 -13.77 -1.80
C GLY A 40 -10.46 -12.38 -1.96
N PRO A 41 -9.19 -12.24 -2.42
CA PRO A 41 -8.59 -10.93 -2.68
C PRO A 41 -9.40 -10.10 -3.69
N LYS A 42 -9.93 -10.76 -4.72
CA LYS A 42 -10.83 -10.15 -5.70
C LYS A 42 -12.07 -9.51 -5.06
N GLU A 43 -12.73 -10.21 -4.14
CA GLU A 43 -13.97 -9.72 -3.51
C GLU A 43 -13.69 -8.48 -2.66
N ARG A 44 -12.58 -8.49 -1.91
CA ARG A 44 -12.17 -7.33 -1.10
C ARG A 44 -11.78 -6.12 -1.94
N LEU A 45 -11.14 -6.33 -3.09
CA LEU A 45 -10.86 -5.27 -4.05
C LEU A 45 -12.16 -4.69 -4.63
N LEU A 46 -13.10 -5.54 -5.05
CA LEU A 46 -14.41 -5.10 -5.55
C LEU A 46 -15.23 -4.34 -4.49
N ASP A 47 -15.19 -4.79 -3.22
CA ASP A 47 -15.80 -4.07 -2.10
C ASP A 47 -15.22 -2.65 -1.98
N PHE A 48 -13.90 -2.52 -2.07
CA PHE A 48 -13.23 -1.22 -1.97
C PHE A 48 -13.51 -0.33 -3.19
N LEU A 49 -13.54 -0.88 -4.40
CA LEU A 49 -13.89 -0.14 -5.62
C LEU A 49 -15.33 0.36 -5.57
N SER A 50 -16.27 -0.46 -5.08
CA SER A 50 -17.65 -0.07 -4.82
C SER A 50 -17.75 1.06 -3.78
N TYR A 51 -16.85 1.08 -2.77
CA TYR A 51 -16.75 2.20 -1.84
C TYR A 51 -16.25 3.48 -2.52
N LEU A 52 -15.22 3.41 -3.36
CA LEU A 52 -14.74 4.57 -4.13
C LEU A 52 -15.83 5.14 -5.04
N GLU A 53 -16.54 4.28 -5.77
CA GLU A 53 -17.58 4.68 -6.72
C GLU A 53 -18.77 5.40 -6.03
N LYS A 54 -19.15 4.95 -4.83
CA LYS A 54 -20.34 5.44 -4.12
C LYS A 54 -20.08 6.62 -3.20
N THR A 55 -18.82 6.97 -2.98
CA THR A 55 -18.44 8.00 -2.00
C THR A 55 -17.96 9.25 -2.73
N PRO A 56 -18.51 10.44 -2.41
CA PRO A 56 -18.02 11.69 -2.99
C PRO A 56 -16.52 11.88 -2.73
N LEU A 57 -15.77 12.42 -3.71
CA LEU A 57 -14.32 12.59 -3.62
C LEU A 57 -13.88 13.32 -2.33
N VAL A 58 -14.57 14.39 -1.95
CA VAL A 58 -14.28 15.13 -0.72
C VAL A 58 -14.37 14.24 0.52
N ALA A 59 -15.38 13.36 0.59
CA ALA A 59 -15.52 12.43 1.71
C ALA A 59 -14.45 11.33 1.69
N LEU A 60 -14.00 10.89 0.51
CA LEU A 60 -12.85 9.99 0.38
C LEU A 60 -11.56 10.63 0.91
N GLN A 61 -11.34 11.90 0.55
CA GLN A 61 -10.19 12.70 0.99
C GLN A 61 -10.21 12.91 2.52
N GLU A 62 -11.37 13.28 3.08
CA GLU A 62 -11.54 13.40 4.53
C GLU A 62 -11.26 12.08 5.25
N GLU A 63 -11.80 10.96 4.75
CA GLU A 63 -11.57 9.64 5.33
C GLU A 63 -10.10 9.22 5.24
N TYR A 64 -9.43 9.49 4.10
CA TYR A 64 -8.00 9.23 3.92
C TYR A 64 -7.17 10.01 4.93
N THR A 65 -7.34 11.33 4.98
CA THR A 65 -6.59 12.21 5.87
C THR A 65 -6.84 11.87 7.34
N ARG A 66 -8.09 11.56 7.71
CA ARG A 66 -8.43 11.09 9.06
C ARG A 66 -7.74 9.77 9.40
N THR A 67 -7.64 8.86 8.44
CA THR A 67 -7.13 7.49 8.65
C THR A 67 -5.61 7.45 8.66
N PHE A 68 -4.93 8.18 7.78
CA PHE A 68 -3.50 8.04 7.55
C PHE A 68 -2.69 9.28 7.94
N ASP A 69 -3.12 10.47 7.55
CA ASP A 69 -2.33 11.70 7.76
C ASP A 69 -2.41 12.20 9.21
N HIS A 70 -3.59 12.12 9.81
CA HIS A 70 -3.85 12.59 11.18
C HIS A 70 -3.67 11.50 12.24
N ASN A 71 -3.38 10.26 11.85
CA ASN A 71 -3.24 9.14 12.77
C ASN A 71 -1.84 8.51 12.68
N PRO A 72 -0.91 8.90 13.57
CA PRO A 72 0.45 8.35 13.59
C PRO A 72 0.52 6.82 13.67
N SER A 73 -0.48 6.18 14.29
CA SER A 73 -0.52 4.71 14.42
C SER A 73 -0.92 3.97 13.13
N LEU A 74 -1.36 4.70 12.11
CA LEU A 74 -1.76 4.19 10.81
C LEU A 74 -1.05 4.90 9.65
N CYS A 75 -0.17 5.86 9.90
CA CYS A 75 0.54 6.57 8.82
C CYS A 75 1.21 5.60 7.84
N LEU A 76 1.32 5.99 6.58
CA LEU A 76 1.82 5.10 5.52
C LEU A 76 3.35 5.10 5.40
N ASN A 77 4.08 5.83 6.25
CA ASN A 77 5.54 5.78 6.30
C ASN A 77 6.02 4.64 7.20
N LEU A 78 6.48 3.55 6.59
CA LEU A 78 6.79 2.30 7.29
C LEU A 78 7.87 2.46 8.36
N THR A 79 8.90 3.28 8.11
CA THR A 79 9.99 3.49 9.07
C THR A 79 9.54 4.30 10.29
N PHE A 80 8.50 5.13 10.16
CA PHE A 80 8.00 5.94 11.26
C PHE A 80 7.42 5.08 12.40
N HIS A 81 6.79 3.95 12.10
CA HIS A 81 6.25 3.05 13.12
C HIS A 81 7.33 2.45 14.03
N LYS A 82 8.54 2.25 13.50
CA LYS A 82 9.65 1.64 14.23
C LYS A 82 10.54 2.66 14.91
N TRP A 83 10.76 3.82 14.29
CA TRP A 83 11.74 4.80 14.75
C TRP A 83 11.17 6.18 15.10
N GLY A 84 9.94 6.51 14.71
CA GLY A 84 9.38 7.85 14.88
C GLY A 84 10.31 8.92 14.31
N ASP A 85 10.66 9.91 15.14
CA ASP A 85 11.61 10.97 14.79
C ASP A 85 13.08 10.68 15.18
N ASP A 86 13.40 9.44 15.54
CA ASP A 86 14.77 9.06 15.90
C ASP A 86 15.71 9.17 14.69
N LYS A 87 16.97 9.57 14.94
CA LYS A 87 18.01 9.66 13.89
C LYS A 87 18.22 8.36 13.12
N LYS A 88 17.94 7.21 13.72
CA LYS A 88 17.96 5.89 13.08
C LYS A 88 17.00 5.82 11.88
N ARG A 89 15.90 6.58 11.89
CA ARG A 89 14.99 6.68 10.75
C ARG A 89 15.69 7.18 9.51
N SER A 90 16.52 8.22 9.62
CA SER A 90 17.26 8.76 8.47
C SER A 90 18.19 7.72 7.83
N PHE A 91 18.83 6.87 8.65
CA PHE A 91 19.64 5.77 8.14
C PHE A 91 18.81 4.70 7.43
N ALA A 92 17.65 4.34 7.99
CA ALA A 92 16.73 3.39 7.36
C ALA A 92 16.22 3.89 5.98
N LEU A 93 15.92 5.18 5.87
CA LEU A 93 15.52 5.78 4.59
C LEU A 93 16.65 5.75 3.54
N VAL A 94 17.90 6.00 3.95
CA VAL A 94 19.06 5.93 3.06
C VAL A 94 19.31 4.50 2.57
N GLU A 95 19.21 3.51 3.46
CA GLU A 95 19.32 2.09 3.10
C GLU A 95 18.21 1.68 2.12
N LEU A 96 16.96 2.13 2.35
CA LEU A 96 15.85 1.83 1.44
C LEU A 96 16.04 2.44 0.05
N ILE A 97 16.51 3.68 -0.04
CA ILE A 97 16.88 4.31 -1.32
C ILE A 97 17.96 3.51 -2.04
N LYS A 98 18.95 2.99 -1.30
CA LYS A 98 19.99 2.14 -1.87
C LYS A 98 19.39 0.84 -2.43
N THR A 99 18.51 0.17 -1.68
CA THR A 99 17.78 -1.02 -2.15
C THR A 99 17.05 -0.77 -3.47
N TYR A 100 16.38 0.38 -3.60
CA TYR A 100 15.71 0.76 -4.85
C TYR A 100 16.69 0.93 -6.00
N ARG A 101 17.78 1.67 -5.80
CA ARG A 101 18.79 1.90 -6.85
C ARG A 101 19.50 0.62 -7.28
N ASP A 102 19.85 -0.24 -6.32
CA ASP A 102 20.53 -1.51 -6.59
C ASP A 102 19.64 -2.45 -7.42
N ALA A 103 18.31 -2.31 -7.31
CA ALA A 103 17.32 -3.00 -8.14
C ALA A 103 16.98 -2.28 -9.47
N GLY A 104 17.63 -1.14 -9.76
CA GLY A 104 17.37 -0.34 -10.95
C GLY A 104 16.06 0.47 -10.89
N TYR A 105 15.48 0.65 -9.71
CA TYR A 105 14.27 1.44 -9.48
C TYR A 105 14.62 2.88 -9.10
N GLU A 106 14.05 3.84 -9.82
CA GLU A 106 14.23 5.26 -9.54
C GLU A 106 13.12 5.76 -8.63
N VAL A 107 13.49 6.25 -7.45
CA VAL A 107 12.58 6.97 -6.57
C VAL A 107 12.28 8.32 -7.20
N SER A 108 11.01 8.55 -7.54
CA SER A 108 10.53 9.81 -8.07
C SER A 108 9.37 10.34 -7.21
N GLY A 109 9.15 11.65 -7.24
CA GLY A 109 8.09 12.31 -6.47
C GLY A 109 8.58 13.02 -5.21
N VAL A 110 7.61 13.53 -4.45
CA VAL A 110 7.83 14.31 -3.22
C VAL A 110 7.77 13.46 -1.95
N GLU A 111 7.26 12.23 -2.07
CA GLU A 111 7.09 11.31 -0.95
C GLU A 111 8.40 10.70 -0.49
N LEU A 112 8.45 10.32 0.79
CA LEU A 112 9.58 9.59 1.35
C LEU A 112 9.65 8.17 0.76
N PRO A 113 10.86 7.58 0.67
CA PRO A 113 11.05 6.27 0.08
C PRO A 113 10.30 5.14 0.82
N ASP A 114 9.92 5.36 2.08
CA ASP A 114 9.20 4.38 2.89
C ASP A 114 7.68 4.54 2.86
N TYR A 115 7.16 5.40 1.97
CA TYR A 115 5.73 5.52 1.73
C TYR A 115 5.18 4.22 1.16
N LEU A 116 4.20 3.61 1.84
CA LEU A 116 3.73 2.26 1.54
C LEU A 116 3.29 2.08 0.07
N PRO A 117 2.53 2.98 -0.57
CA PRO A 117 2.27 2.90 -2.01
C PRO A 117 3.56 2.75 -2.84
N MET A 118 4.56 3.59 -2.62
CA MET A 118 5.85 3.48 -3.34
C MET A 118 6.53 2.12 -3.10
N VAL A 119 6.50 1.61 -1.87
CA VAL A 119 7.04 0.28 -1.53
C VAL A 119 6.28 -0.82 -2.28
N LEU A 120 4.95 -0.73 -2.38
CA LEU A 120 4.12 -1.69 -3.10
C LEU A 120 4.32 -1.63 -4.61
N GLU A 121 4.50 -0.43 -5.17
CA GLU A 121 4.85 -0.22 -6.58
C GLU A 121 6.19 -0.90 -6.88
N PHE A 122 7.22 -0.64 -6.07
CA PHE A 122 8.53 -1.30 -6.16
C PHE A 122 8.41 -2.82 -6.14
N ILE A 123 7.63 -3.35 -5.18
CA ILE A 123 7.36 -4.79 -5.04
C ILE A 123 6.70 -5.36 -6.30
N SER A 124 5.80 -4.62 -6.93
CA SER A 124 5.07 -5.08 -8.11
C SER A 124 5.99 -5.29 -9.33
N VAL A 125 7.02 -4.47 -9.48
CA VAL A 125 7.87 -4.45 -10.69
C VAL A 125 9.25 -5.09 -10.51
N CYS A 126 9.80 -5.14 -9.30
CA CYS A 126 11.20 -5.54 -9.09
C CYS A 126 11.41 -7.06 -8.89
N PRO A 127 12.61 -7.58 -9.17
CA PRO A 127 12.99 -8.97 -8.89
C PRO A 127 12.76 -9.41 -7.43
N GLU A 128 12.58 -10.72 -7.21
CA GLU A 128 12.17 -11.27 -5.90
C GLU A 128 13.24 -11.13 -4.80
N ASP A 129 14.51 -11.24 -5.18
CA ASP A 129 15.67 -11.04 -4.32
C ASP A 129 15.74 -9.60 -3.77
N ALA A 130 15.37 -8.61 -4.59
CA ALA A 130 15.37 -7.21 -4.18
C ALA A 130 14.23 -6.87 -3.18
N ILE A 131 13.11 -7.58 -3.25
CA ILE A 131 11.91 -7.28 -2.45
C ILE A 131 11.85 -8.10 -1.15
N PHE A 132 12.50 -9.26 -1.10
CA PHE A 132 12.49 -10.17 0.05
C PHE A 132 12.84 -9.50 1.40
N PRO A 133 13.87 -8.65 1.51
CA PRO A 133 14.17 -7.96 2.77
C PRO A 133 13.04 -7.04 3.25
N LEU A 134 12.26 -6.46 2.33
CA LEU A 134 11.13 -5.59 2.65
C LEU A 134 9.98 -6.40 3.27
N TYR A 135 9.78 -7.63 2.79
CA TYR A 135 8.78 -8.54 3.35
C TYR A 135 9.06 -8.87 4.81
N GLU A 136 10.32 -9.18 5.12
CA GLU A 136 10.77 -9.52 6.48
C GLU A 136 10.77 -8.31 7.41
N GLU A 137 11.18 -7.14 6.91
CA GLU A 137 11.26 -5.92 7.73
C GLU A 137 9.87 -5.33 8.06
N TYR A 138 8.92 -5.35 7.11
CA TYR A 138 7.65 -4.61 7.24
C TYR A 138 6.39 -5.48 7.34
N GLY A 139 6.47 -6.80 7.11
CA GLY A 139 5.28 -7.66 7.07
C GLY A 139 4.43 -7.62 8.34
N ASP A 140 5.04 -7.74 9.51
CA ASP A 140 4.33 -7.70 10.79
C ASP A 140 3.63 -6.35 11.03
N HIS A 141 4.20 -5.25 10.52
CA HIS A 141 3.59 -3.93 10.62
C HIS A 141 2.31 -3.84 9.78
N LEU A 142 2.32 -4.39 8.56
CA LEU A 142 1.13 -4.42 7.71
C LEU A 142 0.00 -5.24 8.34
N VAL A 143 0.32 -6.37 8.99
CA VAL A 143 -0.66 -7.19 9.73
C VAL A 143 -1.26 -6.39 10.89
N LEU A 144 -0.43 -5.65 11.64
CA LEU A 144 -0.90 -4.79 12.73
C LEU A 144 -1.80 -3.66 12.23
N MET A 145 -1.44 -3.00 11.13
CA MET A 145 -2.27 -1.97 10.50
C MET A 145 -3.60 -2.54 10.02
N ALA A 146 -3.60 -3.71 9.37
CA ALA A 146 -4.82 -4.39 8.95
C ALA A 146 -5.78 -4.64 10.13
N SER A 147 -5.24 -5.10 11.26
CA SER A 147 -6.01 -5.32 12.50
C SER A 147 -6.63 -4.03 13.05
N ARG A 148 -5.84 -2.95 13.12
CA ARG A 148 -6.31 -1.63 13.57
C ARG A 148 -7.40 -1.06 12.67
N LEU A 149 -7.19 -1.10 11.35
CA LEU A 149 -8.17 -0.63 10.36
C LEU A 149 -9.48 -1.42 10.46
N ARG A 150 -9.41 -2.73 10.68
CA ARG A 150 -10.60 -3.58 10.88
C ARG A 150 -11.38 -3.20 12.13
N VAL A 151 -10.69 -2.97 13.26
CA VAL A 151 -11.33 -2.53 14.52
C VAL A 151 -11.99 -1.17 14.35
N MET A 152 -11.38 -0.27 13.59
CA MET A 152 -11.93 1.04 13.24
C MET A 152 -13.02 0.99 12.17
N GLN A 153 -13.32 -0.19 11.62
CA GLN A 153 -14.26 -0.40 10.49
C GLN A 153 -13.92 0.46 9.27
N SER A 154 -12.63 0.76 9.06
CA SER A 154 -12.18 1.56 7.92
C SER A 154 -12.32 0.77 6.62
N PRO A 155 -12.83 1.39 5.52
CA PRO A 155 -12.85 0.77 4.19
C PRO A 155 -11.48 0.28 3.74
N TYR A 156 -10.40 0.99 4.12
CA TYR A 156 -9.03 0.64 3.78
C TYR A 156 -8.57 -0.69 4.38
N ALA A 157 -9.25 -1.24 5.40
CA ALA A 157 -8.95 -2.57 5.93
C ALA A 157 -8.96 -3.64 4.83
N LYS A 158 -9.84 -3.49 3.82
CA LYS A 158 -9.95 -4.42 2.69
C LYS A 158 -8.66 -4.51 1.89
N LEU A 159 -7.99 -3.38 1.64
CA LEU A 159 -6.72 -3.33 0.91
C LEU A 159 -5.60 -4.02 1.68
N PHE A 160 -5.52 -3.79 2.99
CA PHE A 160 -4.52 -4.44 3.84
C PHE A 160 -4.75 -5.95 3.99
N GLU A 161 -6.00 -6.39 4.03
CA GLU A 161 -6.34 -7.83 4.05
C GLU A 161 -5.99 -8.52 2.72
N VAL A 162 -6.14 -7.81 1.60
CA VAL A 162 -5.67 -8.26 0.29
C VAL A 162 -4.14 -8.39 0.30
N LEU A 163 -3.43 -7.40 0.84
CA LEU A 163 -1.98 -7.46 0.98
C LEU A 163 -1.51 -8.60 1.87
N ASP A 164 -2.13 -8.84 3.03
CA ASP A 164 -1.76 -9.95 3.93
C ASP A 164 -1.79 -11.30 3.19
N SER A 165 -2.79 -11.51 2.33
CA SER A 165 -2.86 -12.72 1.51
C SER A 165 -1.75 -12.81 0.44
N ALA A 166 -1.29 -11.69 -0.09
CA ALA A 166 -0.17 -11.65 -1.05
C ALA A 166 1.20 -11.75 -0.36
N TRP A 167 1.32 -11.24 0.86
CA TRP A 167 2.55 -11.13 1.65
C TRP A 167 2.93 -12.42 2.38
N ARG A 168 1.96 -13.29 2.69
CA ARG A 168 2.22 -14.61 3.25
C ARG A 168 2.93 -15.51 2.23
N ARG A 169 4.02 -16.14 2.66
CA ARG A 169 4.78 -17.14 1.88
C ARG A 169 3.91 -18.34 1.54
#